data_AF-A0A0C2MZ27-F1
#
_entry.id   AF-A0A0C2MZ27-F1
#
_cell.length_a   1.000
_cell.length_b   1.000
_cell.length_c   1.000
_cell.angle_alpha   90.00
_cell.angle_beta   90.00
_cell.angle_gamma   90.00
#
_symmetry.space_group_name_H-M   'P 1'
#
loop_
_entity.id
_entity.type
_entity.pdbx_description
1 polymer ?
#
loop_
_entity_poly.entity_id
_entity_poly.type
_entity_poly.pdbx_seq_one_letter_code
_entity_poly.pdbx_strand_id
1 'polypeptide(L)'
;MTSSVYNGFVRVSPIAFLIMANKPKKKGEVGKVANHMSRNQAIRTLQISLRNFRRLCIYKGVYPLELKGKVVYHKKDIIFLSHDPLISFFRREKIYKDKVKKAKANNEELVVKDLLKSKPKLCLDHIIKQRYPTFDDAIRDLDDALSLVFTFADVPSSKHIPAEVIHKCQRLSSECFDFPSFII
;
A
#
# COMPACT_ATOMS: atom_id res chain seq x y z
N MET A 1 10.24 54.69 -5.76
CA MET A 1 11.11 54.09 -6.80
C MET A 1 11.97 53.02 -6.15
N THR A 2 11.55 51.78 -6.34
CA THR A 2 12.18 50.53 -5.90
C THR A 2 13.06 49.99 -7.02
N SER A 3 14.31 49.61 -6.74
CA SER A 3 15.15 48.62 -7.45
C SER A 3 16.51 48.56 -6.75
N SER A 4 16.88 47.41 -6.14
CA SER A 4 17.72 46.33 -6.71
C SER A 4 19.23 46.67 -6.58
N VAL A 5 20.20 45.81 -6.23
CA VAL A 5 20.35 44.35 -6.31
C VAL A 5 21.52 43.92 -5.36
N TYR A 6 21.58 42.63 -5.03
CA TYR A 6 22.75 41.74 -4.79
C TYR A 6 23.21 41.34 -3.37
N ASN A 7 23.18 40.00 -3.21
CA ASN A 7 24.15 39.10 -2.56
C ASN A 7 24.03 38.80 -1.05
N GLY A 8 23.54 37.58 -0.77
CA GLY A 8 23.65 36.90 0.52
C GLY A 8 24.03 35.42 0.37
N PHE A 9 25.12 35.11 -0.34
CA PHE A 9 25.72 33.77 -0.32
C PHE A 9 26.67 33.71 0.88
N VAL A 10 26.18 33.21 2.03
CA VAL A 10 27.00 33.01 3.23
C VAL A 10 28.03 31.92 2.92
N ARG A 11 29.28 32.31 2.66
CA ARG A 11 30.42 31.40 2.55
C ARG A 11 30.64 30.74 3.90
N VAL A 12 30.17 29.50 4.05
CA VAL A 12 30.54 28.64 5.17
C VAL A 12 32.04 28.40 5.08
N SER A 13 32.79 28.71 6.15
CA SER A 13 34.24 28.54 6.21
C SER A 13 34.64 27.10 5.88
N PRO A 14 35.69 26.85 5.06
CA PRO A 14 36.16 25.50 4.74
C PRO A 14 36.48 24.66 5.99
N ILE A 15 36.91 25.33 7.07
CA ILE A 15 37.20 24.71 8.37
C ILE A 15 35.91 24.22 9.04
N ALA A 16 34.81 24.98 8.93
CA ALA A 16 33.51 24.54 9.46
C ALA A 16 32.96 23.33 8.68
N PHE A 17 33.19 23.27 7.37
CA PHE A 17 32.85 22.09 6.56
C PHE A 17 33.68 20.86 6.96
N LEU A 18 34.99 21.04 7.20
CA LEU A 18 35.90 19.97 7.63
C LEU A 18 35.59 19.46 9.06
N ILE A 19 35.20 20.34 9.98
CA ILE A 19 34.78 19.99 11.35
C ILE A 19 33.44 19.25 11.35
N MET A 20 32.50 19.61 10.46
CA MET A 20 31.23 18.88 10.32
C MET A 20 31.41 17.49 9.67
N ALA A 21 32.40 17.33 8.79
CA ALA A 21 32.72 16.05 8.16
C ALA A 21 33.39 15.03 9.10
N ASN A 22 34.09 15.48 10.15
CA ASN A 22 34.84 14.65 11.11
C ASN A 22 34.15 14.43 12.46
N LYS A 23 32.82 14.59 12.56
CA LYS A 23 32.09 14.18 13.78
C LYS A 23 31.98 12.65 13.84
N PRO A 24 32.26 12.00 15.00
CA PRO A 24 32.07 10.57 15.15
C PRO A 24 30.60 10.24 14.90
N LYS A 25 30.34 9.45 13.85
CA LYS A 25 28.98 9.07 13.44
C LYS A 25 28.33 8.26 14.55
N LYS A 26 27.09 8.59 14.89
CA LYS A 26 26.37 7.94 16.00
C LYS A 26 26.13 6.47 15.65
N LYS A 27 26.17 5.61 16.67
CA LYS A 27 25.92 4.16 16.53
C LYS A 27 24.58 3.93 15.83
N GLY A 28 24.61 3.39 14.62
CA GLY A 28 23.43 3.10 13.81
C GLY A 28 23.18 4.04 12.61
N GLU A 29 23.95 5.13 12.46
CA GLU A 29 23.87 6.02 11.28
C GLU A 29 24.51 5.42 10.03
N VAL A 30 25.42 4.45 10.18
CA VAL A 30 26.16 3.84 9.07
C VAL A 30 26.15 2.32 9.19
N GLY A 31 25.93 1.62 8.06
CA GLY A 31 26.01 0.16 7.95
C GLY A 31 24.67 -0.51 7.66
N LYS A 32 24.66 -1.85 7.67
CA LYS A 32 23.49 -2.68 7.30
C LYS A 32 22.23 -2.37 8.14
N VAL A 33 22.41 -1.93 9.40
CA VAL A 33 21.29 -1.52 10.29
C VAL A 33 20.62 -0.24 9.78
N ALA A 34 21.38 0.68 9.18
CA ALA A 34 20.83 1.91 8.61
C ALA A 34 19.94 1.64 7.38
N ASN A 35 19.98 0.45 6.78
CA ASN A 35 19.14 0.10 5.62
C ASN A 35 17.76 -0.44 5.99
N HIS A 36 17.47 -0.61 7.28
CA HIS A 36 16.21 -1.14 7.77
C HIS A 36 15.37 -0.07 8.46
N MET A 37 14.06 -0.24 8.41
CA MET A 37 13.07 0.65 8.99
C MET A 37 12.10 -0.18 9.83
N SER A 38 11.78 0.29 11.04
CA SER A 38 10.75 -0.38 11.85
C SER A 38 9.36 -0.16 11.26
N ARG A 39 8.40 -1.05 11.58
CA ARG A 39 7.00 -0.91 11.15
C ARG A 39 6.42 0.47 11.46
N ASN A 40 6.65 1.00 12.66
CA ASN A 40 6.12 2.30 13.08
C ASN A 40 6.75 3.45 12.30
N GLN A 41 8.03 3.36 11.95
CA GLN A 41 8.70 4.34 11.10
C GLN A 41 8.11 4.32 9.69
N ALA A 42 7.92 3.14 9.09
CA ALA A 42 7.35 2.99 7.74
C ALA A 42 5.95 3.60 7.64
N ILE A 43 5.09 3.34 8.64
CA ILE A 43 3.74 3.89 8.72
C ILE A 43 3.77 5.42 8.79
N ARG A 44 4.68 6.00 9.58
CA ARG A 44 4.85 7.45 9.70
C ARG A 44 5.33 8.08 8.40
N THR A 45 6.29 7.44 7.72
CA THR A 45 6.81 7.91 6.43
C THR A 45 5.73 7.91 5.34
N LEU A 46 4.95 6.83 5.24
CA LEU A 46 3.93 6.69 4.19
C LEU A 46 2.63 7.48 4.49
N GLN A 47 2.42 7.87 5.75
CA GLN A 47 1.24 8.61 6.23
C GLN A 47 -0.09 7.87 5.99
N ILE A 48 -0.10 6.56 6.22
CA ILE A 48 -1.29 5.70 6.08
C ILE A 48 -1.59 4.96 7.38
N SER A 49 -2.79 4.41 7.53
CA SER A 49 -3.15 3.60 8.72
C SER A 49 -2.45 2.23 8.70
N LEU A 50 -2.31 1.59 9.86
CA LEU A 50 -1.73 0.23 9.97
C LEU A 50 -2.47 -0.80 9.09
N ARG A 51 -3.80 -0.72 9.02
CA ARG A 51 -4.62 -1.60 8.17
C ARG A 51 -4.30 -1.41 6.69
N ASN A 52 -4.21 -0.17 6.23
CA ASN A 52 -3.90 0.12 4.83
C ASN A 52 -2.44 -0.17 4.50
N PHE A 53 -1.52 0.01 5.45
CA PHE A 53 -0.13 -0.40 5.31
C PHE A 53 0.00 -1.91 5.06
N ARG A 54 -0.69 -2.75 5.85
CA ARG A 54 -0.73 -4.21 5.62
C ARG A 54 -1.27 -4.56 4.23
N ARG A 55 -2.36 -3.92 3.79
CA ARG A 55 -2.92 -4.12 2.45
C ARG A 55 -1.94 -3.73 1.35
N LEU A 56 -1.27 -2.59 1.51
CA LEU A 56 -0.26 -2.11 0.56
C LEU A 56 0.92 -3.08 0.44
N CYS A 57 1.41 -3.61 1.58
CA CYS A 57 2.47 -4.62 1.59
C CYS A 57 2.07 -5.89 0.84
N ILE A 58 0.83 -6.36 1.00
CA ILE A 58 0.33 -7.53 0.26
C ILE A 58 0.27 -7.24 -1.24
N TYR A 59 -0.30 -6.09 -1.63
CA TYR A 59 -0.45 -5.74 -3.05
C TYR A 59 0.90 -5.62 -3.77
N LYS A 60 1.91 -5.05 -3.12
CA LYS A 60 3.23 -4.83 -3.73
C LYS A 60 4.23 -5.94 -3.43
N GLY A 61 3.86 -6.97 -2.67
CA GLY A 61 4.75 -8.06 -2.30
C GLY A 61 5.93 -7.63 -1.42
N VAL A 62 5.72 -6.66 -0.52
CA VAL A 62 6.75 -6.22 0.43
C VAL A 62 6.62 -7.01 1.72
N TYR A 63 7.55 -7.92 1.95
CA TYR A 63 7.54 -8.83 3.10
C TYR A 63 8.35 -8.27 4.28
N PRO A 64 7.88 -8.48 5.52
CA PRO A 64 8.65 -8.14 6.71
C PRO A 64 9.88 -9.06 6.85
N LEU A 65 10.97 -8.50 7.39
CA LEU A 65 12.15 -9.24 7.82
C LEU A 65 12.22 -9.29 9.34
N GLU A 66 12.74 -10.39 9.86
CA GLU A 66 12.99 -10.54 11.29
C GLU A 66 14.46 -10.29 11.60
N LEU A 67 14.75 -9.22 12.34
CA LEU A 67 16.09 -8.93 12.86
C LEU A 67 16.04 -8.84 14.38
N LYS A 68 16.76 -9.75 15.05
CA LYS A 68 16.86 -9.79 16.53
C LYS A 68 15.48 -9.75 17.21
N GLY A 69 14.55 -10.58 16.72
CA GLY A 69 13.18 -10.68 17.26
C GLY A 69 12.29 -9.47 16.96
N LYS A 70 12.70 -8.55 16.08
CA LYS A 70 11.91 -7.39 15.67
C LYS A 70 11.60 -7.42 14.19
N VAL A 71 10.34 -7.14 13.86
CA VAL A 71 9.89 -6.98 12.48
C VAL A 71 10.35 -5.64 11.91
N VAL A 72 11.12 -5.72 10.84
CA VAL A 72 11.67 -4.59 10.10
C VAL A 72 11.37 -4.72 8.61
N TYR A 73 11.50 -3.61 7.88
CA TYR A 73 11.36 -3.52 6.43
C TYR A 73 12.62 -2.89 5.84
N HIS A 74 12.94 -3.17 4.58
CA HIS A 74 14.01 -2.44 3.91
C HIS A 74 13.58 -1.01 3.59
N LYS A 75 14.47 -0.05 3.85
CA LYS A 75 14.19 1.37 3.54
C LYS A 75 13.94 1.60 2.06
N LYS A 76 14.65 0.88 1.19
CA LYS A 76 14.49 0.98 -0.27
C LYS A 76 13.06 0.66 -0.69
N ASP A 77 12.51 -0.43 -0.18
CA ASP A 77 11.14 -0.85 -0.49
C ASP A 77 10.12 0.17 0.00
N ILE A 78 10.29 0.70 1.21
CA ILE A 78 9.39 1.75 1.74
C ILE A 78 9.45 3.02 0.91
N ILE A 79 10.64 3.43 0.44
CA ILE A 79 10.78 4.58 -0.46
C ILE A 79 10.10 4.30 -1.80
N PHE A 80 10.28 3.11 -2.36
CA PHE A 80 9.60 2.69 -3.59
C PHE A 80 8.08 2.73 -3.44
N LEU A 81 7.55 2.20 -2.32
CA LEU A 81 6.13 2.29 -2.00
C LEU A 81 5.64 3.74 -1.92
N SER A 82 6.46 4.68 -1.45
CA SER A 82 6.07 6.08 -1.29
C SER A 82 5.65 6.77 -2.59
N HIS A 83 6.15 6.30 -3.73
CA HIS A 83 5.82 6.85 -5.06
C HIS A 83 4.68 6.10 -5.75
N ASP A 84 4.12 5.08 -5.10
CA ASP A 84 3.09 4.25 -5.69
C ASP A 84 1.71 4.94 -5.74
N PRO A 85 0.96 4.85 -6.85
CA PRO A 85 -0.35 5.47 -6.98
C PRO A 85 -1.37 4.98 -5.94
N LEU A 86 -1.21 3.78 -5.37
CA LEU A 86 -2.06 3.25 -4.31
C LEU A 86 -2.09 4.14 -3.07
N ILE A 87 -1.00 4.83 -2.75
CA ILE A 87 -0.96 5.74 -1.61
C ILE A 87 -1.93 6.89 -1.81
N SER A 88 -1.96 7.47 -3.02
CA SER A 88 -2.91 8.53 -3.36
C SER A 88 -4.36 8.02 -3.22
N PHE A 89 -4.62 6.77 -3.60
CA PHE A 89 -5.92 6.14 -3.44
C PHE A 89 -6.30 6.00 -1.96
N PHE A 90 -5.43 5.44 -1.12
CA PHE A 90 -5.72 5.27 0.31
C PHE A 90 -5.95 6.60 1.03
N ARG A 91 -5.25 7.67 0.64
CA ARG A 91 -5.45 9.02 1.16
C ARG A 91 -6.82 9.56 0.75
N ARG A 92 -7.22 9.40 -0.52
CA ARG A 92 -8.57 9.77 -0.99
C ARG A 92 -9.67 8.95 -0.32
N GLU A 93 -9.46 7.65 -0.17
CA GLU A 93 -10.40 6.74 0.52
C GLU A 93 -10.60 7.16 1.99
N LYS A 94 -9.53 7.59 2.68
CA LYS A 94 -9.63 8.13 4.04
C LYS A 94 -10.50 9.38 4.08
N ILE A 95 -10.20 10.37 3.22
CA ILE A 95 -10.98 11.61 3.14
C ILE A 95 -12.45 11.33 2.83
N TYR A 96 -12.71 10.39 1.91
CA TYR A 96 -14.06 9.93 1.59
C TYR A 96 -14.79 9.37 2.82
N LYS A 97 -14.15 8.48 3.58
CA LYS A 97 -14.72 7.91 4.81
C LYS A 97 -15.00 8.97 5.85
N ASP A 98 -14.11 9.95 6.00
CA ASP A 98 -14.29 11.06 6.93
C ASP A 98 -15.47 11.97 6.52
N LYS A 99 -15.63 12.26 5.23
CA LYS A 99 -16.79 12.99 4.68
C LYS A 99 -18.11 12.25 4.92
N VAL A 100 -18.15 10.95 4.64
CA VAL A 100 -19.33 10.12 4.89
C VAL A 100 -19.66 10.07 6.38
N LYS A 101 -18.65 9.93 7.25
CA LYS A 101 -18.85 9.94 8.70
C LYS A 101 -19.42 11.26 9.19
N LYS A 102 -18.92 12.39 8.66
CA LYS A 102 -19.41 13.73 9.00
C LYS A 102 -20.86 13.94 8.56
N ALA A 103 -21.20 13.62 7.31
CA ALA A 103 -22.57 13.74 6.80
C ALA A 103 -23.56 12.85 7.57
N LYS A 104 -23.13 11.63 7.93
CA LYS A 104 -23.94 10.75 8.79
C LYS A 104 -24.15 11.31 10.20
N ALA A 105 -23.13 11.93 10.80
CA ALA A 105 -23.26 12.55 12.12
C ALA A 105 -24.20 13.76 12.11
N ASN A 106 -24.29 14.47 10.97
CA ASN A 106 -25.22 15.59 10.76
C ASN A 106 -26.64 15.16 10.34
N ASN A 107 -26.90 13.86 10.18
CA ASN A 107 -28.17 13.31 9.66
C ASN A 107 -28.55 13.79 8.24
N GLU A 108 -27.57 14.13 7.40
CA GLU A 108 -27.79 14.57 6.01
C GLU A 108 -27.93 13.37 5.05
N GLU A 109 -29.11 12.73 5.02
CA GLU A 109 -29.30 11.47 4.28
C GLU A 109 -29.09 11.60 2.76
N LEU A 110 -29.53 12.71 2.16
CA LEU A 110 -29.38 12.96 0.71
C LEU A 110 -27.90 13.04 0.31
N VAL A 111 -27.11 13.80 1.08
CA VAL A 111 -25.66 13.95 0.86
C VAL A 111 -24.97 12.60 1.01
N VAL A 112 -25.37 11.78 1.99
CA VAL A 112 -24.83 10.42 2.15
C VAL A 112 -25.13 9.57 0.92
N LYS A 113 -26.35 9.60 0.37
CA LYS A 113 -26.73 8.85 -0.84
C LYS A 113 -25.86 9.25 -2.04
N ASP A 114 -25.58 10.54 -2.22
CA ASP A 114 -24.72 11.00 -3.32
C ASP A 114 -23.23 10.67 -3.09
N LEU A 115 -22.76 10.73 -1.84
CA LEU A 115 -21.42 10.26 -1.49
C LEU A 115 -21.29 8.74 -1.72
N LEU A 116 -22.32 7.93 -1.49
CA LEU A 116 -22.26 6.50 -1.77
C LEU A 116 -22.06 6.20 -3.27
N LYS A 117 -22.65 7.01 -4.17
CA LYS A 117 -22.46 6.89 -5.62
C LYS A 117 -21.02 7.21 -6.05
N SER A 118 -20.37 8.17 -5.37
CA SER A 118 -18.99 8.60 -5.66
C SER A 118 -17.90 7.80 -4.94
N LYS A 119 -18.24 6.60 -4.42
CA LYS A 119 -17.29 5.75 -3.70
C LYS A 119 -16.06 5.44 -4.56
N PRO A 120 -14.83 5.76 -4.10
CA PRO A 120 -13.62 5.47 -4.85
C PRO A 120 -13.41 3.95 -4.93
N LYS A 121 -13.28 3.42 -6.16
CA LYS A 121 -12.98 2.01 -6.42
C LYS A 121 -11.47 1.81 -6.54
N LEU A 122 -10.97 0.76 -5.91
CA LEU A 122 -9.56 0.39 -5.97
C LEU A 122 -9.32 -0.42 -7.25
N CYS A 123 -8.53 0.11 -8.18
CA CYS A 123 -8.08 -0.62 -9.36
C CYS A 123 -6.69 -1.22 -9.11
N LEU A 124 -6.56 -2.54 -9.27
CA LEU A 124 -5.30 -3.27 -9.06
C LEU A 124 -4.61 -3.65 -10.39
N ASP A 125 -5.18 -3.26 -11.53
CA ASP A 125 -4.78 -3.70 -12.86
C ASP A 125 -3.31 -3.43 -13.18
N HIS A 126 -2.83 -2.23 -12.81
CA HIS A 126 -1.43 -1.85 -13.00
C HIS A 126 -0.45 -2.71 -12.19
N ILE A 127 -0.88 -3.25 -11.05
CA ILE A 127 -0.06 -4.08 -10.17
C ILE A 127 0.03 -5.49 -10.74
N ILE A 128 -1.10 -6.02 -11.19
CA ILE A 128 -1.18 -7.34 -11.81
C ILE A 128 -0.28 -7.36 -13.06
N LYS A 129 -0.36 -6.33 -13.91
CA LYS A 129 0.50 -6.20 -15.10
C LYS A 129 1.99 -6.03 -14.78
N GLN A 130 2.32 -5.36 -13.67
CA GLN A 130 3.71 -5.23 -13.21
C GLN A 130 4.26 -6.55 -12.66
N ARG A 131 3.41 -7.37 -12.04
CA ARG A 131 3.79 -8.64 -11.44
C ARG A 131 3.88 -9.77 -12.48
N TYR A 132 2.96 -9.76 -13.44
CA TYR A 132 2.83 -10.77 -14.50
C TYR A 132 2.93 -10.06 -15.86
N PRO A 133 4.14 -9.82 -16.36
CA PRO A 133 4.33 -9.13 -17.64
C PRO A 133 3.88 -9.99 -18.83
N THR A 134 3.97 -11.32 -18.70
CA THR A 134 3.53 -12.27 -19.73
C THR A 134 2.35 -13.10 -19.23
N PHE A 135 1.59 -13.67 -20.18
CA PHE A 135 0.47 -14.55 -19.85
C PHE A 135 0.95 -15.84 -19.18
N ASP A 136 2.07 -16.40 -19.62
CA ASP A 136 2.65 -17.62 -19.03
C ASP A 136 3.02 -17.42 -17.55
N ASP A 137 3.56 -16.25 -17.18
CA ASP A 137 3.84 -15.92 -15.78
C ASP A 137 2.56 -15.90 -14.93
N ALA A 138 1.44 -15.44 -15.51
CA ALA A 138 0.15 -15.41 -14.82
C ALA A 138 -0.44 -16.80 -14.62
N ILE A 139 -0.32 -17.70 -15.61
CA ILE A 139 -0.82 -19.09 -15.49
C ILE A 139 -0.08 -19.85 -14.39
N ARG A 140 1.25 -19.67 -14.27
CA ARG A 140 2.07 -20.38 -13.27
C ARG A 140 1.64 -20.10 -11.84
N ASP A 141 1.21 -18.87 -11.54
CA ASP A 141 0.74 -18.47 -10.22
C ASP A 141 -0.80 -18.62 -10.04
N LEU A 142 -1.51 -19.09 -11.07
CA LEU A 142 -2.97 -19.18 -11.06
C LEU A 142 -3.49 -20.24 -10.09
N ASP A 143 -2.77 -21.36 -9.94
CA ASP A 143 -3.17 -22.49 -9.10
C ASP A 143 -3.31 -22.10 -7.62
N ASP A 144 -2.35 -21.33 -7.08
CA ASP A 144 -2.41 -20.81 -5.71
C ASP A 144 -3.66 -19.94 -5.50
N ALA A 145 -3.98 -19.07 -6.47
CA ALA A 145 -5.16 -18.22 -6.40
C ALA A 145 -6.47 -19.03 -6.47
N LEU A 146 -6.53 -20.07 -7.29
CA LEU A 146 -7.69 -20.94 -7.42
C LEU A 146 -7.93 -21.79 -6.16
N SER A 147 -6.87 -22.35 -5.57
CA SER A 147 -6.97 -23.13 -4.34
C SER A 147 -7.66 -22.34 -3.22
N LEU A 148 -7.35 -21.04 -3.10
CA LEU A 148 -7.96 -20.14 -2.13
C LEU A 148 -9.43 -19.87 -2.44
N VAL A 149 -9.77 -19.68 -3.72
CA VAL A 149 -11.15 -19.46 -4.15
C VAL A 149 -12.04 -20.66 -3.84
N PHE A 150 -11.58 -21.88 -4.14
CA PHE A 150 -12.31 -23.11 -3.80
C PHE A 150 -12.47 -23.26 -2.29
N THR A 151 -11.40 -23.00 -1.52
CA THR A 151 -11.48 -23.05 -0.05
C THR A 151 -12.56 -22.10 0.48
N PHE A 152 -12.66 -20.88 -0.04
CA PHE A 152 -13.69 -19.93 0.41
C PHE A 152 -15.08 -20.20 -0.15
N ALA A 153 -15.23 -21.01 -1.20
CA ALA A 153 -16.53 -21.39 -1.74
C ALA A 153 -17.28 -22.36 -0.81
N ASP A 154 -16.55 -23.19 -0.08
CA ASP A 154 -17.08 -24.21 0.84
C ASP A 154 -17.26 -23.71 2.29
N VAL A 155 -16.63 -22.58 2.64
CA VAL A 155 -16.68 -22.04 4.00
C VAL A 155 -18.03 -21.34 4.27
N PRO A 156 -18.68 -21.59 5.42
CA PRO A 156 -19.94 -20.93 5.77
C PRO A 156 -19.75 -19.44 6.07
N SER A 157 -20.80 -18.65 5.84
CA SER A 157 -20.79 -17.21 6.13
C SER A 157 -20.59 -16.94 7.63
N SER A 158 -19.72 -15.98 7.94
CA SER A 158 -19.39 -15.61 9.32
C SER A 158 -19.29 -14.08 9.45
N LYS A 159 -19.27 -13.55 10.68
CA LYS A 159 -19.13 -12.10 10.92
C LYS A 159 -17.87 -11.49 10.28
N HIS A 160 -16.83 -12.31 10.08
CA HIS A 160 -15.59 -11.89 9.44
C HIS A 160 -15.58 -12.05 7.92
N ILE A 161 -16.41 -12.95 7.38
CA ILE A 161 -16.46 -13.30 5.96
C ILE A 161 -17.89 -13.05 5.45
N PRO A 162 -18.13 -11.92 4.75
CA PRO A 162 -19.46 -11.59 4.27
C PRO A 162 -19.92 -12.57 3.19
N ALA A 163 -21.22 -12.86 3.16
CA ALA A 163 -21.83 -13.77 2.20
C ALA A 163 -21.58 -13.34 0.74
N GLU A 164 -21.50 -12.03 0.47
CA GLU A 164 -21.16 -11.50 -0.86
C GLU A 164 -19.82 -12.02 -1.39
N VAL A 165 -18.82 -12.22 -0.51
CA VAL A 165 -17.51 -12.75 -0.91
C VAL A 165 -17.60 -14.24 -1.21
N ILE A 166 -18.33 -15.00 -0.41
CA ILE A 166 -18.52 -16.45 -0.61
C ILE A 166 -19.27 -16.70 -1.92
N HIS A 167 -20.37 -15.99 -2.18
CA HIS A 167 -21.09 -16.09 -3.45
C HIS A 167 -20.22 -15.72 -4.65
N LYS A 168 -19.33 -14.73 -4.49
CA LYS A 168 -18.37 -14.38 -5.54
C LYS A 168 -17.36 -15.53 -5.76
N CYS A 169 -16.87 -16.17 -4.71
CA CYS A 169 -15.99 -17.33 -4.82
C CYS A 169 -16.70 -18.52 -5.49
N GLN A 170 -17.95 -18.81 -5.11
CA GLN A 170 -18.79 -19.86 -5.72
C GLN A 170 -19.06 -19.62 -7.22
N ARG A 171 -19.29 -18.36 -7.60
CA ARG A 171 -19.44 -17.98 -9.00
C ARG A 171 -18.14 -18.22 -9.77
N LEU A 172 -17.01 -17.73 -9.24
CA LEU A 172 -15.69 -17.86 -9.88
C LEU A 172 -15.25 -19.33 -9.99
N SER A 173 -15.54 -20.15 -8.97
CA SER A 173 -15.24 -21.59 -8.99
C SER A 173 -16.04 -22.31 -10.07
N SER A 174 -17.34 -21.98 -10.20
CA SER A 174 -18.21 -22.55 -11.25
C SER A 174 -17.73 -22.12 -12.65
N GLU A 175 -17.47 -20.82 -12.85
CA GLU A 175 -16.94 -20.30 -14.12
C GLU A 175 -15.60 -20.96 -14.51
N CYS A 176 -14.76 -21.30 -13.53
CA CYS A 176 -13.48 -21.99 -13.77
C CYS A 176 -13.67 -23.47 -14.15
N PHE A 177 -14.63 -24.19 -13.55
CA PHE A 177 -14.94 -25.58 -13.90
C PHE A 177 -15.67 -25.70 -15.24
N ASP A 178 -16.46 -24.71 -15.62
CA ASP A 178 -17.18 -24.70 -16.90
C ASP A 178 -16.25 -24.41 -18.09
N PHE A 179 -15.15 -23.68 -17.86
CA PHE A 179 -14.18 -23.31 -18.89
C PHE A 179 -13.58 -24.50 -19.69
N PRO A 180 -13.13 -25.61 -19.08
CA PRO A 180 -12.63 -26.78 -19.82
C PRO A 180 -13.72 -27.54 -20.59
N SER A 181 -15.00 -27.43 -20.20
CA SER A 181 -16.10 -28.18 -20.86
C SER A 181 -16.44 -27.66 -22.26
N PHE A 182 -15.86 -26.53 -22.69
CA PHE A 182 -16.06 -25.93 -24.01
C PHE A 182 -14.92 -26.19 -25.01
N ILE A 183 -13.84 -26.88 -24.60
CA ILE A 183 -12.64 -27.13 -25.42
C ILE A 183 -12.43 -28.64 -25.70
N ILE A 184 -13.37 -29.51 -25.30
CA ILE A 184 -13.40 -30.93 -25.70
C ILE A 184 -14.57 -31.17 -26.65
#